data_AF-A0A9E5NA61-F1
#
_entry.id   AF-A0A9E5NA61-F1
#
_cell.length_a   1.000
_cell.length_b   1.000
_cell.length_c   1.000
_cell.angle_alpha   90.00
_cell.angle_beta   90.00
_cell.angle_gamma   90.00
#
_symmetry.space_group_name_H-M   'P 1'
#
loop_
_entity.id
_entity.type
_entity.pdbx_description
1 polymer ?
#
loop_
_entity_poly.entity_id
_entity_poly.type
_entity_poly.pdbx_seq_one_letter_code
_entity_poly.pdbx_strand_id
1 'polypeptide(L)'
;HMGSAAELCAERFEISRADQDSFAVESYRRAQTALRQGDFKKEIVAVKIPRGRGESALVEEDEEVTKFDEGKLRQLKPAFRPDG
;
A
#
# COMPACT_ATOMS: atom_id res chain seq x y z
N HIS A 1 -10.59 15.41 9.04
CA HIS A 1 -10.16 14.06 8.60
C HIS A 1 -8.68 13.86 8.93
N MET A 2 -8.21 12.62 9.09
CA MET A 2 -6.80 12.35 9.39
C MET A 2 -5.85 12.82 8.27
N GLY A 3 -6.29 12.78 7.01
CA GLY A 3 -5.52 13.28 5.87
C GLY A 3 -5.13 14.76 6.00
N SER A 4 -6.06 15.64 6.39
CA SER A 4 -5.76 17.06 6.61
C SER A 4 -4.75 17.31 7.74
N ALA A 5 -4.66 16.41 8.72
CA ALA A 5 -3.64 16.49 9.76
C ALA A 5 -2.27 16.05 9.24
N ALA A 6 -2.22 15.09 8.31
CA ALA A 6 -1.00 14.71 7.61
C ALA A 6 -0.46 15.85 6.74
N GLU A 7 -1.35 16.58 6.04
CA GLU A 7 -0.96 17.79 5.27
C GLU A 7 -0.28 18.83 6.17
N LEU A 8 -0.89 19.15 7.32
CA LEU A 8 -0.30 20.09 8.28
C LEU A 8 1.05 19.62 8.84
N CYS A 9 1.21 18.30 9.02
CA CYS A 9 2.46 17.71 9.45
C CYS A 9 3.53 17.86 8.36
N ALA A 10 3.20 17.48 7.12
CA ALA A 10 4.10 17.59 5.98
C ALA A 10 4.56 19.03 5.75
N GLU A 11 3.64 20.00 5.79
CA GLU A 11 3.95 21.42 5.68
C GLU A 11 4.89 21.89 6.83
N ARG A 12 4.53 21.58 8.08
CA ARG A 12 5.30 21.99 9.26
C ARG A 12 6.73 21.43 9.29
N PHE A 13 6.92 20.22 8.77
CA PHE A 13 8.21 19.55 8.75
C PHE A 13 8.88 19.58 7.36
N GLU A 14 8.36 20.40 6.44
CA GLU A 14 8.90 20.59 5.10
C GLU A 14 9.09 19.29 4.31
N ILE A 15 8.18 18.33 4.49
CA ILE A 15 8.22 17.03 3.80
C ILE A 15 7.67 17.21 2.40
N SER A 16 8.55 17.18 1.41
CA SER A 16 8.16 17.41 0.02
C SER A 16 7.27 16.28 -0.52
N ARG A 17 6.45 16.59 -1.54
CA ARG A 17 5.68 15.58 -2.28
C ARG A 17 6.58 14.47 -2.85
N ALA A 18 7.78 14.83 -3.31
CA ALA A 18 8.75 13.88 -3.85
C ALA A 18 9.25 12.89 -2.78
N ASP A 19 9.44 13.35 -1.53
CA ASP A 19 9.84 12.50 -0.41
C ASP A 19 8.73 11.54 0.00
N GLN A 20 7.48 12.05 0.05
CA GLN A 20 6.30 11.23 0.33
C GLN A 20 6.12 10.13 -0.72
N ASP A 21 6.20 10.48 -2.02
CA ASP A 21 6.11 9.54 -3.12
C ASP A 21 7.26 8.51 -3.06
N SER A 22 8.49 8.96 -2.80
CA SER A 22 9.66 8.07 -2.70
C SER A 22 9.52 7.07 -1.55
N PHE A 23 8.99 7.53 -0.40
CA PHE A 23 8.72 6.66 0.73
C PHE A 23 7.65 5.62 0.41
N ALA A 24 6.57 6.02 -0.26
CA ALA A 24 5.54 5.09 -0.69
C ALA A 24 6.11 4.02 -1.65
N VAL A 25 6.87 4.42 -2.69
CA VAL A 25 7.54 3.49 -3.62
C VAL A 25 8.42 2.49 -2.87
N GLU A 26 9.24 2.95 -1.94
CA GLU A 26 10.12 2.08 -1.16
C GLU A 26 9.33 1.12 -0.25
N SER A 27 8.22 1.59 0.33
CA SER A 27 7.31 0.74 1.11
C SER A 27 6.76 -0.42 0.27
N TYR A 28 6.25 -0.13 -0.93
CA TYR A 28 5.79 -1.16 -1.87
C TYR A 28 6.90 -2.11 -2.29
N ARG A 29 8.09 -1.58 -2.60
CA ARG A 29 9.25 -2.40 -2.98
C ARG A 29 9.61 -3.41 -1.89
N ARG A 30 9.60 -3.00 -0.63
CA ARG A 30 9.87 -3.87 0.53
C ARG A 30 8.80 -4.94 0.66
N ALA A 31 7.52 -4.56 0.64
CA ALA A 31 6.41 -5.50 0.75
C ALA A 31 6.42 -6.54 -0.39
N GLN A 32 6.63 -6.10 -1.63
CA GLN A 32 6.74 -7.00 -2.78
C GLN A 32 7.95 -7.94 -2.67
N THR A 33 9.05 -7.49 -2.06
CA THR A 33 10.23 -8.33 -1.84
C THR A 33 9.97 -9.39 -0.79
N ALA A 34 9.40 -9.00 0.36
CA ALA A 34 9.01 -9.91 1.44
C ALA A 34 8.01 -10.98 0.94
N LEU A 35 7.03 -10.56 0.13
CA LEU A 35 6.08 -11.48 -0.51
C LEU A 35 6.79 -12.51 -1.40
N ARG A 36 7.67 -12.06 -2.32
CA ARG A 36 8.44 -12.95 -3.21
C ARG A 36 9.38 -13.89 -2.46
N GLN A 37 9.95 -13.44 -1.34
CA GLN A 37 10.84 -14.24 -0.50
C GLN A 37 10.07 -15.21 0.41
N GLY A 38 8.75 -15.03 0.54
CA GLY A 38 7.89 -15.83 1.40
C GLY A 38 8.01 -15.47 2.87
N ASP A 39 8.52 -14.29 3.20
CA ASP A 39 8.72 -13.84 4.58
C ASP A 39 7.39 -13.78 5.35
N PHE A 40 6.32 -13.36 4.65
CA PHE A 40 4.97 -13.28 5.22
C PHE A 40 4.29 -14.65 5.44
N LYS A 41 4.81 -15.74 4.87
CA LYS A 41 4.20 -17.08 5.02
C LYS A 41 4.14 -17.57 6.46
N LYS A 42 5.00 -17.04 7.34
CA LYS A 42 5.06 -17.42 8.75
C LYS A 42 4.00 -16.72 9.61
N GLU A 43 3.50 -15.57 9.16
CA GLU A 43 2.61 -14.70 9.95
C GLU A 43 1.21 -14.55 9.37
N ILE A 44 1.04 -14.71 8.04
CA ILE A 44 -0.28 -14.67 7.41
C ILE A 44 -1.01 -16.00 7.62
N VAL A 45 -2.21 -15.91 8.21
CA VAL A 45 -3.16 -17.03 8.29
C VAL A 45 -4.14 -16.93 7.13
N ALA A 46 -4.16 -17.96 6.27
CA ALA A 46 -5.01 -17.97 5.09
C ALA A 46 -6.51 -17.88 5.44
N VAL A 47 -7.21 -17.00 4.75
CA VAL A 47 -8.67 -16.86 4.86
C VAL A 47 -9.33 -17.74 3.80
N LYS A 48 -10.21 -18.65 4.24
CA LYS A 48 -10.93 -19.58 3.36
C LYS A 48 -12.27 -18.98 2.92
N ILE A 49 -12.46 -18.83 1.62
CA ILE A 49 -13.69 -18.32 1.01
C ILE A 49 -14.42 -19.49 0.30
N PRO A 50 -15.59 -19.94 0.80
CA PRO A 50 -16.37 -20.99 0.16
C PRO A 50 -16.86 -20.56 -1.24
N ARG A 51 -16.72 -21.43 -2.24
CA ARG A 51 -17.28 -21.21 -3.60
C ARG A 51 -18.45 -22.14 -3.94
N GLY A 52 -18.89 -22.93 -2.97
CA GLY A 52 -19.92 -23.97 -3.15
C GLY A 52 -19.33 -25.29 -3.67
N ARG A 53 -20.15 -26.35 -3.69
CA ARG A 53 -19.77 -27.70 -4.19
C ARG A 53 -18.48 -28.30 -3.58
N GLY A 54 -18.15 -27.93 -2.34
CA GLY A 54 -16.94 -28.40 -1.66
C GLY A 54 -15.65 -27.66 -2.06
N GLU A 55 -15.73 -26.73 -3.01
CA GLU A 55 -14.59 -25.90 -3.41
C GLU A 55 -14.45 -24.65 -2.53
N SER A 56 -13.22 -24.22 -2.33
CA SER A 56 -12.89 -22.99 -1.61
C SER A 56 -11.68 -22.31 -2.21
N ALA A 57 -11.72 -20.99 -2.29
CA ALA A 57 -10.53 -20.19 -2.55
C ALA A 57 -9.83 -19.87 -1.22
N LEU A 58 -8.50 -19.76 -1.26
CA LEU A 58 -7.70 -19.27 -0.16
C LEU A 58 -7.19 -17.88 -0.52
N VAL A 59 -7.26 -16.97 0.44
CA VAL A 59 -6.56 -15.68 0.40
C VAL A 59 -5.44 -15.78 1.41
N GLU A 60 -4.21 -15.91 0.91
CA GLU A 60 -3.00 -16.18 1.70
C GLU A 60 -1.87 -15.17 1.45
N GLU A 61 -2.13 -14.18 0.60
CA GLU A 61 -1.20 -13.12 0.20
C GLU A 61 -1.91 -11.77 0.24
N ASP A 62 -1.17 -10.70 0.54
CA ASP A 62 -1.66 -9.33 0.48
C ASP A 62 -1.97 -8.93 -0.97
N GLU A 63 -3.23 -8.60 -1.25
CA GLU A 63 -3.72 -8.36 -2.61
C GLU A 63 -3.12 -7.10 -3.24
N GLU A 64 -3.05 -6.02 -2.47
CA GLU A 64 -2.83 -4.66 -2.98
C GLU A 64 -1.36 -4.46 -3.43
N VAL A 65 -0.42 -5.05 -2.70
CA VAL A 65 1.03 -4.92 -2.92
C VAL A 65 1.46 -5.30 -4.35
N THR A 66 0.74 -6.24 -4.96
CA THR A 66 1.03 -6.74 -6.33
C THR A 66 0.51 -5.82 -7.44
N LYS A 67 -0.37 -4.87 -7.11
CA LYS A 67 -1.05 -3.98 -8.07
C LYS A 67 -0.43 -2.59 -8.15
N PHE A 68 0.63 -2.34 -7.38
CA PHE A 68 1.30 -1.06 -7.33
C PHE A 68 1.87 -0.62 -8.68
N ASP A 69 1.66 0.65 -9.00
CA ASP A 69 2.16 1.30 -10.20
C ASP A 69 2.76 2.65 -9.81
N GLU A 70 4.10 2.71 -9.80
CA GLU A 70 4.84 3.93 -9.44
C GLU A 70 4.52 5.09 -10.37
N GLY A 71 4.34 4.82 -11.66
CA GLY A 71 4.04 5.85 -12.66
C GLY A 71 2.69 6.53 -12.36
N LYS A 72 1.70 5.74 -11.95
CA LYS A 72 0.39 6.27 -11.53
C LYS A 72 0.48 7.02 -10.21
N LEU A 73 1.21 6.50 -9.21
CA LEU A 73 1.37 7.15 -7.91
C LEU A 73 1.84 8.61 -8.06
N ARG A 74 2.89 8.81 -8.86
CA ARG A 74 3.50 10.14 -9.08
C ARG A 74 2.59 11.11 -9.83
N GLN A 75 1.53 10.62 -10.48
CA GLN A 75 0.54 11.42 -11.21
C GLN A 75 -0.72 11.70 -10.39
N LEU A 76 -0.85 11.13 -9.19
CA LEU A 76 -2.04 11.32 -8.36
C LEU A 76 -2.17 12.78 -7.94
N LYS A 77 -3.40 13.28 -8.04
CA LYS A 77 -3.80 14.56 -7.46
C LYS A 77 -3.89 14.44 -5.94
N PRO A 78 -3.63 15.53 -5.20
CA PRO A 78 -3.85 15.58 -3.77
C PRO A 78 -5.25 15.13 -3.37
N ALA A 79 -5.34 14.32 -2.32
CA ALA A 79 -6.60 13.70 -1.90
C ALA A 79 -7.42 14.57 -0.93
N PHE A 80 -6.78 15.49 -0.20
CA PHE A 80 -7.41 16.21 0.92
C PHE A 80 -7.37 17.73 0.81
N ARG A 81 -6.35 18.31 0.16
CA ARG A 81 -6.21 19.75 -0.07
C ARG A 81 -5.80 20.01 -1.52
N PRO A 82 -6.32 21.04 -2.20
CA PRO A 82 -5.96 21.31 -3.59
C PRO A 82 -4.46 21.56 -3.83
N ASP A 83 -3.74 22.02 -2.80
CA ASP A 83 -2.33 22.42 -2.78
C ASP A 83 -1.40 21.44 -2.06
N GLY A 84 -1.88 20.25 -1.70
CA GLY A 84 -1.08 19.18 -1.09
C GLY A 84 -0.11 18.47 -2.04
#